data_AF-A0A1D8UXN6-F1
#
_entry.id   AF-A0A1D8UXN6-F1
#
_cell.length_a   1.000
_cell.length_b   1.000
_cell.length_c   1.000
_cell.angle_alpha   90.00
_cell.angle_beta   90.00
_cell.angle_gamma   90.00
#
_symmetry.space_group_name_H-M   'P 1'
#
loop_
_entity.id
_entity.type
_entity.pdbx_description
1 polymer ?
#
loop_
_entity_poly.entity_id
_entity_poly.type
_entity_poly.pdbx_seq_one_letter_code
_entity_poly.pdbx_strand_id
1 'polypeptide(L)'
;MNDMTSNLRADRRHALLGLMAATAGATIATTSTALAARSSSSHADGTGNLAVLTSQLARSPRRRDFRTVPMVLDDPHMWDAQALDLVIAYRGERKQVWDNTAIDSPWLNLMRNSVNAQVFSFRHPDFLAVSATHGSAHLALYDQTIWDKYQLAKLAGPAFASNTLIKTPDGALDASAHEDTKGLFGAAGNTIPILQKRGVVFMACHNAIWEQTGKLIEKGINPDRLSHEQMAAELTNHLIDGVVLTPGIVATIPELQHAGFGYVK
;
A
#
# COMPACT_ATOMS: atom_id res chain seq x y z
N MET A 1 51.78 33.76 50.31
CA MET A 1 50.58 34.60 50.09
C MET A 1 49.43 33.65 49.81
N ASN A 2 48.36 33.78 50.60
CA ASN A 2 47.13 32.97 50.76
C ASN A 2 46.47 32.59 49.42
N ASP A 3 45.54 31.63 49.28
CA ASP A 3 44.41 31.10 50.07
C ASP A 3 43.94 29.82 49.29
N MET A 4 43.17 28.82 49.73
CA MET A 4 41.84 28.88 50.38
C MET A 4 41.37 27.44 50.75
N THR A 5 40.85 27.29 51.99
CA THR A 5 39.67 26.50 52.45
C THR A 5 39.46 25.06 51.93
N SER A 6 39.65 23.99 52.72
CA SER A 6 38.97 23.50 53.94
C SER A 6 37.57 22.87 53.76
N ASN A 7 37.55 21.55 53.96
CA ASN A 7 36.41 20.64 54.13
C ASN A 7 35.58 20.99 55.37
N LEU A 8 34.29 20.58 55.39
CA LEU A 8 33.64 20.00 56.58
C LEU A 8 32.39 19.18 56.22
N ARG A 9 32.39 17.92 56.68
CA ARG A 9 31.27 16.95 56.71
C ARG A 9 30.44 17.14 58.00
N ALA A 10 29.17 16.76 57.98
CA ALA A 10 28.42 16.01 59.03
C ALA A 10 26.92 15.94 58.65
N ASP A 11 26.02 15.06 59.10
CA ASP A 11 25.96 13.69 59.65
C ASP A 11 24.47 13.47 60.05
N ARG A 12 24.03 12.21 60.17
CA ARG A 12 22.91 11.66 61.00
C ARG A 12 21.45 11.57 60.50
N ARG A 13 21.07 10.30 60.25
CA ARG A 13 19.98 9.46 60.82
C ARG A 13 18.57 10.04 60.91
N HIS A 14 17.56 9.30 60.40
CA HIS A 14 16.37 8.83 61.14
C HIS A 14 15.68 7.72 60.33
N ALA A 15 15.42 6.57 60.96
CA ALA A 15 14.58 5.49 60.47
C ALA A 15 13.54 5.18 61.56
N LEU A 16 12.29 4.93 61.19
CA LEU A 16 11.33 4.19 62.02
C LEU A 16 10.18 3.59 61.20
N LEU A 17 9.89 2.34 61.54
CA LEU A 17 8.90 1.42 61.00
C LEU A 17 7.46 1.79 61.37
N GLY A 18 6.52 1.37 60.51
CA GLY A 18 5.09 1.27 60.84
C GLY A 18 4.43 0.17 60.02
N LEU A 19 4.29 -1.02 60.61
CA LEU A 19 3.53 -2.15 60.10
C LEU A 19 2.14 -2.09 60.73
N MET A 20 1.05 -2.03 59.94
CA MET A 20 -0.29 -2.41 60.42
C MET A 20 -1.04 -3.17 59.32
N ALA A 21 -1.36 -4.42 59.65
CA ALA A 21 -2.27 -5.29 58.92
C ALA A 21 -3.71 -4.98 59.31
N ALA A 22 -4.62 -4.96 58.33
CA ALA A 22 -6.05 -5.12 58.58
C ALA A 22 -6.65 -5.98 57.45
N THR A 23 -7.17 -7.13 57.87
CA THR A 23 -7.93 -8.11 57.11
C THR A 23 -9.39 -7.66 56.95
N ALA A 24 -9.96 -7.80 55.75
CA ALA A 24 -11.33 -8.31 55.50
C ALA A 24 -11.73 -8.10 54.03
N GLY A 25 -12.45 -9.08 53.46
CA GLY A 25 -13.39 -8.83 52.38
C GLY A 25 -13.11 -9.58 51.07
N ALA A 26 -13.47 -10.86 51.02
CA ALA A 26 -13.74 -11.53 49.76
C ALA A 26 -14.95 -10.87 49.07
N THR A 27 -14.78 -10.44 47.82
CA THR A 27 -15.72 -10.53 46.67
C THR A 27 -15.30 -9.51 45.62
N ILE A 28 -14.91 -10.00 44.44
CA ILE A 28 -15.20 -9.53 43.07
C ILE A 28 -14.19 -10.31 42.21
N ALA A 29 -14.54 -11.57 41.93
CA ALA A 29 -13.92 -12.35 40.88
C ALA A 29 -14.95 -12.44 39.75
N THR A 30 -15.16 -11.37 38.98
CA THR A 30 -15.86 -11.39 37.67
C THR A 30 -15.79 -10.00 37.01
N THR A 31 -14.64 -9.57 36.50
CA THR A 31 -14.59 -8.52 35.46
C THR A 31 -13.54 -8.78 34.37
N SER A 32 -12.67 -9.77 34.52
CA SER A 32 -11.65 -10.09 33.50
C SER A 32 -12.17 -10.88 32.30
N THR A 33 -13.38 -11.45 32.36
CA THR A 33 -13.96 -12.22 31.24
C THR A 33 -14.71 -11.35 30.22
N ALA A 34 -15.01 -10.09 30.54
CA ALA A 34 -15.70 -9.17 29.64
C ALA A 34 -14.76 -8.40 28.67
N LEU A 35 -13.45 -8.32 28.98
CA LEU A 35 -12.45 -7.76 28.05
C LEU A 35 -11.92 -8.79 27.04
N ALA A 36 -12.02 -10.09 27.33
CA ALA A 36 -11.59 -11.17 26.44
C ALA A 36 -12.62 -11.51 25.35
N ALA A 37 -13.88 -11.07 25.49
CA ALA A 37 -14.95 -11.34 24.52
C ALA A 37 -15.06 -10.29 23.40
N ARG A 38 -14.21 -9.26 23.39
CA ARG A 38 -14.10 -8.28 22.28
C ARG A 38 -12.99 -8.60 21.28
N SER A 39 -12.17 -9.62 21.53
CA SER A 39 -11.06 -10.02 20.66
C SER A 39 -11.42 -11.08 19.61
N SER A 40 -12.71 -11.36 19.40
CA SER A 40 -13.18 -12.30 18.37
C SER A 40 -14.16 -11.66 17.39
N SER A 41 -13.97 -10.38 17.03
CA SER A 41 -14.52 -9.88 15.77
C SER A 41 -13.54 -10.27 14.66
N SER A 42 -13.91 -11.34 13.96
CA SER A 42 -13.30 -11.75 12.71
C SER A 42 -13.12 -10.57 11.76
N HIS A 43 -12.04 -10.61 10.99
CA HIS A 43 -11.68 -9.67 9.93
C HIS A 43 -12.65 -9.73 8.71
N ALA A 44 -13.95 -9.86 8.93
CA ALA A 44 -14.87 -10.32 7.89
C ALA A 44 -16.33 -9.85 8.02
N ASP A 45 -16.64 -8.83 8.81
CA ASP A 45 -18.04 -8.37 8.87
C ASP A 45 -18.48 -7.63 7.60
N GLY A 46 -17.57 -7.34 6.66
CA GLY A 46 -17.90 -6.75 5.35
C GLY A 46 -18.54 -5.35 5.41
N THR A 47 -18.60 -4.75 6.60
CA THR A 47 -19.29 -3.49 6.90
C THR A 47 -18.34 -2.31 7.12
N GLY A 48 -17.03 -2.56 7.16
CA GLY A 48 -16.00 -1.51 7.30
C GLY A 48 -15.88 -0.64 6.04
N ASN A 49 -15.36 0.57 6.21
CA ASN A 49 -15.17 1.51 5.10
C ASN A 49 -14.32 0.89 3.97
N LEU A 50 -13.31 0.09 4.33
CA LEU A 50 -12.43 -0.54 3.35
C LEU A 50 -13.18 -1.56 2.49
N ALA A 51 -14.05 -2.38 3.09
CA ALA A 51 -14.88 -3.34 2.36
C ALA A 51 -15.84 -2.63 1.39
N VAL A 52 -16.43 -1.52 1.81
CA VAL A 52 -17.27 -0.67 0.96
C VAL A 52 -16.47 -0.14 -0.23
N LEU A 53 -15.29 0.44 0.01
CA LEU A 53 -14.41 0.96 -1.04
C LEU A 53 -14.02 -0.16 -2.03
N THR A 54 -13.54 -1.30 -1.53
CA THR A 54 -13.14 -2.44 -2.39
C THR A 54 -14.31 -2.90 -3.25
N SER A 55 -15.52 -2.99 -2.70
CA SER A 55 -16.71 -3.41 -3.44
C SER A 55 -17.12 -2.37 -4.49
N GLN A 56 -17.00 -1.07 -4.20
CA GLN A 56 -17.26 0.01 -5.15
C GLN A 56 -16.22 0.03 -6.28
N LEU A 57 -14.93 -0.15 -5.96
CA LEU A 57 -13.85 -0.19 -6.95
C LEU A 57 -13.96 -1.39 -7.90
N ALA A 58 -14.42 -2.54 -7.41
CA ALA A 58 -14.68 -3.73 -8.22
C ALA A 58 -15.85 -3.54 -9.20
N ARG A 59 -16.80 -2.67 -8.86
CA ARG A 59 -17.96 -2.32 -9.70
C ARG A 59 -17.75 -1.10 -10.58
N SER A 60 -16.66 -0.35 -10.35
CA SER A 60 -16.34 0.85 -11.10
C SER A 60 -15.82 0.47 -12.49
N PRO A 61 -16.34 1.06 -13.58
CA PRO A 61 -15.85 0.80 -14.92
C PRO A 61 -14.35 1.09 -15.03
N ARG A 62 -13.61 0.19 -15.67
CA ARG A 62 -12.22 0.38 -16.09
C ARG A 62 -12.21 0.56 -17.59
N ARG A 63 -11.85 1.76 -18.06
CA ARG A 63 -11.75 2.03 -19.49
C ARG A 63 -10.44 1.42 -19.98
N ARG A 64 -10.53 0.36 -20.80
CA ARG A 64 -9.38 -0.41 -21.32
C ARG A 64 -9.54 -0.72 -22.81
N ASP A 65 -10.21 0.19 -23.51
CA ASP A 65 -10.55 0.10 -24.93
C ASP A 65 -10.08 1.34 -25.70
N PHE A 66 -9.09 2.06 -25.17
CA PHE A 66 -8.55 3.26 -25.81
C PHE A 66 -7.90 2.91 -27.15
N ARG A 67 -8.19 3.69 -28.19
CA ARG A 67 -7.50 3.60 -29.48
C ARG A 67 -6.26 4.50 -29.54
N THR A 68 -6.38 5.66 -28.91
CA THR A 68 -5.35 6.70 -28.79
C THR A 68 -5.59 7.43 -27.48
N VAL A 69 -4.53 7.90 -26.84
CA VAL A 69 -4.60 8.82 -25.69
C VAL A 69 -3.54 9.90 -25.91
N PRO A 70 -3.81 11.19 -25.59
CA PRO A 70 -2.83 12.26 -25.68
C PRO A 70 -1.88 12.28 -24.47
N MET A 71 -0.78 13.03 -24.53
CA MET A 71 0.19 13.14 -23.43
C MET A 71 -0.41 13.76 -22.16
N VAL A 72 -1.17 14.83 -22.33
CA VAL A 72 -1.86 15.52 -21.23
C VAL A 72 -3.33 15.15 -21.30
N LEU A 73 -3.89 14.68 -20.19
CA LEU A 73 -5.31 14.35 -20.09
C LEU A 73 -6.08 15.51 -19.48
N ASP A 74 -7.08 16.01 -20.19
CA ASP A 74 -7.97 17.10 -19.77
C ASP A 74 -9.47 16.70 -19.75
N ASP A 75 -9.81 15.49 -20.19
CA ASP A 75 -11.14 14.89 -20.10
C ASP A 75 -11.15 13.69 -19.14
N PRO A 76 -11.99 13.68 -18.07
CA PRO A 76 -12.10 12.58 -17.10
C PRO A 76 -12.44 11.22 -17.72
N HIS A 77 -12.91 11.19 -18.96
CA HIS A 77 -13.11 9.96 -19.72
C HIS A 77 -11.81 9.29 -20.18
N MET A 78 -10.65 9.94 -20.03
CA MET A 78 -9.34 9.40 -20.42
C MET A 78 -8.59 8.71 -19.28
N TRP A 79 -9.15 8.67 -18.07
CA TRP A 79 -8.62 7.89 -16.95
C TRP A 79 -9.73 7.25 -16.13
N ASP A 80 -9.39 6.52 -15.06
CA ASP A 80 -10.38 5.88 -14.20
C ASP A 80 -10.96 6.89 -13.18
N ALA A 81 -11.54 8.00 -13.66
CA ALA A 81 -11.95 9.14 -12.83
C ALA A 81 -12.86 8.75 -11.65
N GLN A 82 -13.92 7.97 -11.91
CA GLN A 82 -14.84 7.51 -10.86
C GLN A 82 -14.12 6.70 -9.78
N ALA A 83 -13.19 5.82 -10.17
CA ALA A 83 -12.46 5.02 -9.21
C ALA A 83 -11.46 5.85 -8.41
N LEU A 84 -10.80 6.83 -9.04
CA LEU A 84 -9.93 7.78 -8.35
C LEU A 84 -10.71 8.62 -7.33
N ASP A 85 -11.90 9.12 -7.71
CA ASP A 85 -12.78 9.88 -6.81
C ASP A 85 -13.17 9.06 -5.57
N LEU A 86 -13.46 7.76 -5.74
CA LEU A 86 -13.75 6.86 -4.62
C LEU A 86 -12.57 6.72 -3.65
N VAL A 87 -11.35 6.65 -4.18
CA VAL A 87 -10.12 6.57 -3.36
C VAL A 87 -9.92 7.87 -2.59
N ILE A 88 -10.03 9.02 -3.26
CA ILE A 88 -9.89 10.34 -2.64
C ILE A 88 -10.98 10.55 -1.57
N ALA A 89 -12.22 10.14 -1.85
CA ALA A 89 -13.35 10.27 -0.94
C ALA A 89 -13.31 9.29 0.25
N TYR A 90 -12.34 8.38 0.33
CA TYR A 90 -12.24 7.38 1.38
C TYR A 90 -12.23 8.00 2.78
N ARG A 91 -13.22 7.61 3.60
CA ARG A 91 -13.49 8.18 4.93
C ARG A 91 -12.82 7.44 6.09
N GLY A 92 -12.11 6.34 5.84
CA GLY A 92 -11.35 5.67 6.89
C GLY A 92 -10.29 6.58 7.50
N GLU A 93 -10.09 6.48 8.82
CA GLU A 93 -9.24 7.42 9.57
C GLU A 93 -7.73 7.27 9.32
N ARG A 94 -7.29 6.09 8.89
CA ARG A 94 -5.87 5.76 8.73
C ARG A 94 -5.64 5.37 7.29
N LYS A 95 -4.88 6.20 6.57
CA LYS A 95 -4.63 6.00 5.15
C LYS A 95 -3.28 6.56 4.73
N GLN A 96 -2.60 5.85 3.83
CA GLN A 96 -1.27 6.19 3.34
C GLN A 96 -1.20 6.14 1.82
N VAL A 97 -0.49 7.09 1.22
CA VAL A 97 -0.08 7.06 -0.18
C VAL A 97 1.42 6.77 -0.25
N TRP A 98 1.79 5.75 -1.03
CA TRP A 98 3.14 5.23 -1.17
C TRP A 98 3.70 5.60 -2.55
N ASP A 99 4.69 6.49 -2.59
CA ASP A 99 5.34 6.98 -3.80
C ASP A 99 6.37 5.97 -4.34
N ASN A 100 5.91 5.06 -5.19
CA ASN A 100 6.70 3.93 -5.67
C ASN A 100 7.30 4.26 -7.04
N THR A 101 8.64 4.38 -7.10
CA THR A 101 9.36 4.86 -8.30
C THR A 101 10.27 3.82 -8.97
N ALA A 102 10.81 2.87 -8.20
CA ALA A 102 11.77 1.87 -8.67
C ALA A 102 11.22 0.44 -8.53
N ILE A 103 11.18 -0.32 -9.62
CA ILE A 103 10.58 -1.68 -9.65
C ILE A 103 11.30 -2.66 -8.72
N ASP A 104 12.61 -2.52 -8.58
CA ASP A 104 13.49 -3.37 -7.77
C ASP A 104 13.56 -2.94 -6.30
N SER A 105 12.90 -1.85 -5.92
CA SER A 105 12.81 -1.43 -4.52
C SER A 105 11.88 -2.36 -3.73
N PRO A 106 11.98 -2.41 -2.38
CA PRO A 106 11.20 -3.33 -1.56
C PRO A 106 9.74 -2.87 -1.32
N TRP A 107 9.18 -2.01 -2.17
CA TRP A 107 7.92 -1.31 -1.95
C TRP A 107 6.73 -2.23 -1.63
N LEU A 108 6.54 -3.35 -2.36
CA LEU A 108 5.48 -4.32 -2.06
C LEU A 108 5.63 -4.95 -0.67
N ASN A 109 6.86 -5.29 -0.29
CA ASN A 109 7.17 -5.82 1.04
C ASN A 109 6.87 -4.80 2.13
N LEU A 110 7.23 -3.53 1.91
CA LEU A 110 7.00 -2.46 2.88
C LEU A 110 5.50 -2.12 3.02
N MET A 111 4.77 -2.05 1.92
CA MET A 111 3.31 -1.88 1.94
C MET A 111 2.63 -3.03 2.68
N ARG A 112 3.03 -4.28 2.39
CA ARG A 112 2.52 -5.47 3.09
C ARG A 112 2.77 -5.40 4.59
N ASN A 113 3.98 -5.00 5.00
CA ASN A 113 4.33 -4.84 6.41
C ASN A 113 3.49 -3.74 7.09
N SER A 114 3.25 -2.62 6.40
CA SER A 114 2.37 -1.56 6.91
C SER A 114 0.95 -2.07 7.14
N VAL A 115 0.37 -2.77 6.15
CA VAL A 115 -0.96 -3.36 6.30
C VAL A 115 -0.99 -4.36 7.46
N ASN A 116 0.00 -5.25 7.57
CA ASN A 116 0.08 -6.19 8.70
C ASN A 116 0.08 -5.47 10.05
N ALA A 117 0.97 -4.48 10.24
CA ALA A 117 1.09 -3.77 11.51
C ALA A 117 -0.16 -2.96 11.85
N GLN A 118 -0.73 -2.25 10.87
CA GLN A 118 -1.95 -1.47 11.06
C GLN A 118 -3.13 -2.35 11.47
N VAL A 119 -3.31 -3.49 10.79
CA VAL A 119 -4.42 -4.40 11.07
C VAL A 119 -4.23 -5.17 12.38
N PHE A 120 -3.08 -5.83 12.57
CA PHE A 120 -2.89 -6.74 13.71
C PHE A 120 -2.40 -6.06 14.98
N SER A 121 -1.41 -5.17 14.88
CA SER A 121 -0.79 -4.54 16.05
C SER A 121 -1.60 -3.33 16.51
N PHE A 122 -1.99 -2.46 15.58
CA PHE A 122 -2.72 -1.23 15.89
C PHE A 122 -4.24 -1.39 15.84
N ARG A 123 -4.77 -2.55 15.41
CA ARG A 123 -6.21 -2.85 15.37
C ARG A 123 -7.00 -1.87 14.50
N HIS A 124 -6.44 -1.50 13.36
CA HIS A 124 -7.06 -0.66 12.33
C HIS A 124 -7.46 -1.52 11.12
N PRO A 125 -8.59 -2.27 11.17
CA PRO A 125 -9.02 -3.14 10.08
C PRO A 125 -9.39 -2.36 8.80
N ASP A 126 -9.73 -1.08 8.93
CA ASP A 126 -10.06 -0.16 7.83
C ASP A 126 -8.84 0.67 7.35
N PHE A 127 -7.62 0.26 7.67
CA PHE A 127 -6.43 0.94 7.16
C PHE A 127 -6.33 0.80 5.63
N LEU A 128 -6.21 1.93 4.92
CA LEU A 128 -6.03 1.96 3.47
C LEU A 128 -4.59 2.33 3.10
N ALA A 129 -3.90 1.43 2.41
CA ALA A 129 -2.68 1.77 1.68
C ALA A 129 -3.00 1.94 0.19
N VAL A 130 -2.49 3.00 -0.41
CA VAL A 130 -2.58 3.27 -1.85
C VAL A 130 -1.18 3.34 -2.43
N SER A 131 -0.93 2.59 -3.50
CA SER A 131 0.30 2.67 -4.28
C SER A 131 0.16 3.78 -5.32
N ALA A 132 0.96 4.81 -5.19
CA ALA A 132 1.17 5.84 -6.20
C ALA A 132 2.36 5.42 -7.08
N THR A 133 2.10 4.62 -8.11
CA THR A 133 3.17 3.95 -8.86
C THR A 133 3.53 4.71 -10.14
N HIS A 134 4.80 5.07 -10.30
CA HIS A 134 5.35 5.67 -11.52
C HIS A 134 6.81 5.25 -11.72
N GLY A 135 7.55 5.94 -12.58
CA GLY A 135 8.94 5.57 -12.90
C GLY A 135 9.06 4.14 -13.47
N SER A 136 10.07 3.39 -13.04
CA SER A 136 10.22 1.99 -13.46
C SER A 136 9.29 1.05 -12.68
N ALA A 137 8.88 1.41 -11.45
CA ALA A 137 7.91 0.62 -10.68
C ALA A 137 6.58 0.42 -11.42
N HIS A 138 6.19 1.38 -12.27
CA HIS A 138 4.97 1.29 -13.08
C HIS A 138 4.96 0.09 -14.02
N LEU A 139 6.13 -0.41 -14.46
CA LEU A 139 6.19 -1.62 -15.29
C LEU A 139 5.54 -2.82 -14.60
N ALA A 140 5.53 -2.86 -13.26
CA ALA A 140 4.87 -3.92 -12.48
C ALA A 140 3.34 -3.96 -12.66
N LEU A 141 2.71 -2.86 -13.11
CA LEU A 141 1.25 -2.75 -13.22
C LEU A 141 0.70 -3.28 -14.55
N TYR A 142 1.57 -3.68 -15.48
CA TYR A 142 1.17 -4.25 -16.75
C TYR A 142 1.01 -5.77 -16.69
N ASP A 143 0.14 -6.33 -17.52
CA ASP A 143 0.07 -7.77 -17.70
C ASP A 143 1.32 -8.36 -18.38
N GLN A 144 1.43 -9.69 -18.38
CA GLN A 144 2.58 -10.36 -19.00
C GLN A 144 2.57 -10.25 -20.53
N THR A 145 1.40 -10.13 -21.15
CA THR A 145 1.25 -10.05 -22.61
C THR A 145 1.97 -8.83 -23.17
N ILE A 146 1.77 -7.66 -22.57
CA ILE A 146 2.43 -6.43 -23.02
C ILE A 146 3.91 -6.40 -22.64
N TRP A 147 4.28 -7.06 -21.53
CA TRP A 147 5.68 -7.28 -21.16
C TRP A 147 6.45 -8.03 -22.24
N ASP A 148 5.87 -9.11 -22.76
CA ASP A 148 6.50 -9.93 -23.78
C ASP A 148 6.54 -9.19 -25.13
N LYS A 149 5.42 -8.59 -25.54
CA LYS A 149 5.30 -7.86 -26.81
C LYS A 149 6.33 -6.74 -26.94
N TYR A 150 6.48 -5.92 -25.89
CA TYR A 150 7.37 -4.76 -25.89
C TYR A 150 8.69 -5.01 -25.15
N GLN A 151 9.00 -6.26 -24.81
CA GLN A 151 10.26 -6.65 -24.18
C GLN A 151 10.58 -5.80 -22.94
N LEU A 152 9.56 -5.54 -22.10
CA LEU A 152 9.65 -4.58 -20.98
C LEU A 152 10.71 -4.97 -19.93
N ALA A 153 11.13 -6.24 -19.89
CA ALA A 153 12.30 -6.70 -19.16
C ALA A 153 13.57 -5.84 -19.42
N LYS A 154 13.73 -5.33 -20.64
CA LYS A 154 14.84 -4.43 -21.02
C LYS A 154 14.79 -3.06 -20.34
N LEU A 155 13.62 -2.66 -19.82
CA LEU A 155 13.44 -1.44 -19.03
C LEU A 155 13.42 -1.73 -17.52
N ALA A 156 12.94 -2.91 -17.13
CA ALA A 156 12.83 -3.32 -15.72
C ALA A 156 14.17 -3.72 -15.08
N GLY A 157 15.17 -4.04 -15.90
CA GLY A 157 16.50 -4.43 -15.43
C GLY A 157 16.68 -5.94 -15.26
N PRO A 158 17.92 -6.39 -14.97
CA PRO A 158 18.29 -7.81 -15.07
C PRO A 158 17.59 -8.72 -14.06
N ALA A 159 17.05 -8.16 -12.96
CA ALA A 159 16.29 -8.91 -11.96
C ALA A 159 14.90 -9.36 -12.48
N PHE A 160 14.41 -8.75 -13.56
CA PHE A 160 13.05 -8.96 -14.07
C PHE A 160 13.06 -9.47 -15.51
N ALA A 161 13.19 -10.79 -15.66
CA ALA A 161 12.96 -11.44 -16.96
C ALA A 161 11.47 -11.48 -17.36
N SER A 162 10.56 -11.33 -16.40
CA SER A 162 9.11 -11.30 -16.56
C SER A 162 8.48 -10.47 -15.43
N ASN A 163 7.18 -10.17 -15.50
CA ASN A 163 6.48 -9.51 -14.41
C ASN A 163 6.15 -10.52 -13.31
N THR A 164 7.11 -10.77 -12.42
CA THR A 164 6.92 -11.68 -11.29
C THR A 164 6.02 -11.09 -10.19
N LEU A 165 5.82 -9.77 -10.17
CA LEU A 165 5.09 -9.05 -9.13
C LEU A 165 3.57 -9.20 -9.24
N ILE A 166 3.08 -9.70 -10.37
CA ILE A 166 1.66 -10.01 -10.62
C ILE A 166 1.33 -11.49 -10.47
N LYS A 167 2.32 -12.34 -10.17
CA LYS A 167 2.08 -13.78 -10.00
C LYS A 167 1.39 -14.03 -8.66
N THR A 168 0.39 -14.90 -8.66
CA THR A 168 -0.18 -15.44 -7.42
C THR A 168 0.42 -16.82 -7.19
N PRO A 169 0.83 -17.17 -5.97
CA PRO A 169 1.24 -18.54 -5.64
C PRO A 169 0.13 -19.55 -5.95
N ASP A 170 0.53 -20.79 -6.23
CA ASP A 170 -0.43 -21.87 -6.43
C ASP A 170 -1.14 -22.23 -5.11
N GLY A 171 -2.46 -22.38 -5.18
CA GLY A 171 -3.29 -22.71 -4.02
C GLY A 171 -3.72 -21.52 -3.18
N ALA A 172 -4.58 -21.78 -2.20
CA ALA A 172 -5.04 -20.76 -1.26
C ALA A 172 -3.99 -20.56 -0.15
N LEU A 173 -3.64 -19.30 0.13
CA LEU A 173 -2.84 -18.96 1.29
C LEU A 173 -3.73 -18.89 2.54
N ASP A 174 -3.32 -19.56 3.61
CA ASP A 174 -4.06 -19.58 4.87
C ASP A 174 -4.04 -18.20 5.54
N ALA A 175 -5.23 -17.60 5.67
CA ALA A 175 -5.41 -16.30 6.31
C ALA A 175 -5.41 -16.36 7.85
N SER A 176 -5.45 -17.55 8.45
CA SER A 176 -5.36 -17.73 9.91
C SER A 176 -3.92 -17.80 10.41
N ALA A 177 -2.99 -18.26 9.58
CA ALA A 177 -1.56 -18.42 9.86
C ALA A 177 -0.77 -17.10 9.76
N HIS A 178 -1.12 -16.11 10.59
CA HIS A 178 -0.50 -14.76 10.55
C HIS A 178 0.99 -14.70 10.90
N GLU A 179 1.50 -15.70 11.61
CA GLU A 179 2.92 -15.82 11.96
C GLU A 179 3.74 -16.61 10.91
N ASP A 180 3.11 -17.16 9.86
CA ASP A 180 3.85 -17.86 8.81
C ASP A 180 4.57 -16.86 7.88
N THR A 181 5.89 -16.78 8.04
CA THR A 181 6.79 -15.97 7.21
C THR A 181 6.74 -16.29 5.72
N LYS A 182 6.23 -17.47 5.33
CA LYS A 182 6.05 -17.90 3.95
C LYS A 182 4.60 -17.79 3.46
N GLY A 183 3.66 -17.39 4.34
CA GLY A 183 2.23 -17.33 4.05
C GLY A 183 1.74 -15.98 3.51
N LEU A 184 0.42 -15.78 3.61
CA LEU A 184 -0.31 -14.58 3.13
C LEU A 184 0.25 -13.25 3.66
N PHE A 185 0.72 -13.27 4.90
CA PHE A 185 1.26 -12.10 5.59
C PHE A 185 2.79 -12.05 5.54
N GLY A 186 3.41 -13.03 4.89
CA GLY A 186 4.84 -13.20 4.68
C GLY A 186 5.27 -12.93 3.24
N ALA A 187 6.35 -13.60 2.82
CA ALA A 187 6.95 -13.37 1.50
C ALA A 187 6.03 -13.72 0.33
N ALA A 188 5.20 -14.77 0.45
CA ALA A 188 4.25 -15.15 -0.59
C ALA A 188 3.16 -14.10 -0.82
N GLY A 189 2.91 -13.23 0.17
CA GLY A 189 1.97 -12.12 0.05
C GLY A 189 2.51 -10.86 -0.63
N ASN A 190 3.77 -10.84 -1.05
CA ASN A 190 4.42 -9.68 -1.69
C ASN A 190 4.09 -9.56 -3.18
N THR A 191 2.82 -9.70 -3.55
CA THR A 191 2.39 -9.60 -4.96
C THR A 191 1.20 -8.66 -5.07
N ILE A 192 1.08 -7.97 -6.20
CA ILE A 192 0.04 -6.97 -6.42
C ILE A 192 -1.37 -7.58 -6.23
N PRO A 193 -1.72 -8.73 -6.84
CA PRO A 193 -3.04 -9.32 -6.67
C PRO A 193 -3.36 -9.71 -5.21
N ILE A 194 -2.37 -10.17 -4.45
CA ILE A 194 -2.59 -10.51 -3.04
C ILE A 194 -2.83 -9.26 -2.21
N LEU A 195 -2.06 -8.19 -2.42
CA LEU A 195 -2.27 -6.93 -1.72
C LEU A 195 -3.60 -6.27 -2.11
N GLN A 196 -4.03 -6.37 -3.38
CA GLN A 196 -5.36 -5.94 -3.81
C GLN A 196 -6.47 -6.70 -3.08
N LYS A 197 -6.36 -8.03 -2.95
CA LYS A 197 -7.31 -8.85 -2.17
C LYS A 197 -7.37 -8.45 -0.69
N ARG A 198 -6.30 -7.83 -0.18
CA ARG A 198 -6.21 -7.29 1.19
C ARG A 198 -6.60 -5.81 1.30
N GLY A 199 -7.16 -5.23 0.24
CA GLY A 199 -7.70 -3.86 0.23
C GLY A 199 -6.70 -2.78 -0.21
N VAL A 200 -5.46 -3.13 -0.56
CA VAL A 200 -4.51 -2.15 -1.12
C VAL A 200 -4.95 -1.72 -2.51
N VAL A 201 -4.99 -0.42 -2.77
CA VAL A 201 -5.33 0.12 -4.08
C VAL A 201 -4.05 0.47 -4.84
N PHE A 202 -3.92 0.00 -6.07
CA PHE A 202 -2.77 0.32 -6.92
C PHE A 202 -3.18 1.34 -7.98
N MET A 203 -2.41 2.42 -8.10
CA MET A 203 -2.68 3.48 -9.06
C MET A 203 -1.55 3.59 -10.08
N ALA A 204 -1.94 3.64 -11.36
CA ALA A 204 -1.07 3.83 -12.51
C ALA A 204 -0.97 5.30 -12.89
N CYS A 205 0.19 5.68 -13.45
CA CYS A 205 0.49 7.03 -13.87
C CYS A 205 0.44 7.11 -15.40
N HIS A 206 -0.53 7.84 -15.95
CA HIS A 206 -0.61 8.06 -17.39
C HIS A 206 0.68 8.68 -17.98
N ASN A 207 1.27 9.68 -17.32
CA ASN A 207 2.56 10.24 -17.76
C ASN A 207 3.67 9.19 -17.82
N ALA A 208 3.71 8.24 -16.88
CA ALA A 208 4.71 7.17 -16.91
C ALA A 208 4.51 6.23 -18.11
N ILE A 209 3.26 5.94 -18.49
CA ILE A 209 2.94 5.18 -19.71
C ILE A 209 3.48 5.93 -20.93
N TRP A 210 3.21 7.23 -21.02
CA TRP A 210 3.73 8.09 -22.10
C TRP A 210 5.25 8.12 -22.18
N GLU A 211 5.93 8.31 -21.06
CA GLU A 211 7.40 8.32 -21.02
C GLU A 211 8.01 6.95 -21.40
N GLN A 212 7.41 5.86 -20.91
CA GLN A 212 7.86 4.51 -21.22
C GLN A 212 7.69 4.16 -22.69
N THR A 213 6.53 4.49 -23.27
CA THR A 213 6.28 4.27 -24.71
C THR A 213 7.21 5.10 -25.58
N GLY A 214 7.49 6.35 -25.21
CA GLY A 214 8.48 7.19 -25.89
C GLY A 214 9.86 6.54 -25.89
N LYS A 215 10.33 6.08 -24.72
CA LYS A 215 11.62 5.36 -24.59
C LYS A 215 11.66 4.06 -25.40
N LEU A 216 10.54 3.34 -25.52
CA LEU A 216 10.48 2.11 -26.32
C LEU A 216 10.60 2.44 -27.81
N ILE A 217 9.90 3.46 -28.29
CA ILE A 217 9.96 3.94 -29.67
C ILE A 217 11.38 4.41 -30.02
N GLU A 218 12.01 5.22 -29.15
CA GLU A 218 13.40 5.67 -29.32
C GLU A 218 14.39 4.50 -29.44
N LYS A 219 14.14 3.40 -28.73
CA LYS A 219 14.93 2.16 -28.79
C LYS A 219 14.59 1.26 -29.98
N GLY A 220 13.67 1.68 -30.86
CA GLY A 220 13.19 0.87 -31.98
C GLY A 220 12.31 -0.32 -31.56
N ILE A 221 11.80 -0.34 -30.33
CA ILE A 221 10.93 -1.39 -29.81
C ILE A 221 9.47 -0.96 -30.03
N ASN A 222 9.01 -1.13 -31.27
CA ASN A 222 7.63 -0.85 -31.68
C ASN A 222 7.23 -1.84 -32.79
N PRO A 223 6.95 -3.12 -32.45
CA PRO A 223 6.76 -4.18 -33.42
C PRO A 223 5.61 -3.89 -34.40
N ASP A 224 4.58 -3.19 -33.93
CA ASP A 224 3.37 -2.89 -34.72
C ASP A 224 3.42 -1.51 -35.40
N ARG A 225 4.52 -0.78 -35.25
CA ARG A 225 4.73 0.56 -35.84
C ARG A 225 3.63 1.56 -35.48
N LEU A 226 3.15 1.49 -34.25
CA LEU A 226 2.13 2.40 -33.72
C LEU A 226 2.70 3.82 -33.57
N SER A 227 1.83 4.83 -33.70
CA SER A 227 2.13 6.17 -33.17
C SER A 227 2.32 6.13 -31.65
N HIS A 228 2.88 7.19 -31.08
CA HIS A 228 3.09 7.29 -29.64
C HIS A 228 1.74 7.22 -28.90
N GLU A 229 0.73 7.94 -29.38
CA GLU A 229 -0.63 7.96 -28.83
C GLU A 229 -1.29 6.57 -28.84
N GLN A 230 -1.12 5.83 -29.94
CA GLN A 230 -1.66 4.48 -30.09
C GLN A 230 -0.95 3.49 -29.17
N MET A 231 0.38 3.56 -29.08
CA MET A 231 1.16 2.69 -28.21
C MET A 231 0.87 2.97 -26.73
N ALA A 232 0.74 4.24 -26.34
CA ALA A 232 0.34 4.63 -24.99
C ALA A 232 -1.06 4.11 -24.66
N ALA A 233 -2.00 4.19 -25.61
CA ALA A 233 -3.34 3.64 -25.44
C ALA A 233 -3.31 2.11 -25.26
N GLU A 234 -2.50 1.40 -26.04
CA GLU A 234 -2.35 -0.04 -25.91
C GLU A 234 -1.77 -0.43 -24.55
N LEU A 235 -0.66 0.18 -24.12
CA LEU A 235 -0.08 -0.11 -22.80
C LEU A 235 -1.07 0.22 -21.67
N THR A 236 -1.88 1.28 -21.83
CA THR A 236 -2.96 1.63 -20.89
C THR A 236 -4.02 0.54 -20.81
N ASN A 237 -4.41 -0.05 -21.94
CA ASN A 237 -5.39 -1.13 -21.98
C ASN A 237 -4.87 -2.42 -21.32
N HIS A 238 -3.56 -2.59 -21.24
CA HIS A 238 -2.87 -3.74 -20.64
C HIS A 238 -2.44 -3.53 -19.17
N LEU A 239 -3.00 -2.54 -18.48
CA LEU A 239 -2.92 -2.48 -17.02
C LEU A 239 -3.70 -3.66 -16.42
N ILE A 240 -3.12 -4.34 -15.42
CA ILE A 240 -3.76 -5.48 -14.76
C ILE A 240 -5.06 -5.07 -14.05
N ASP A 241 -5.94 -6.05 -13.86
CA ASP A 241 -7.22 -5.87 -13.18
C ASP A 241 -7.08 -5.17 -11.82
N GLY A 242 -8.02 -4.27 -11.54
CA GLY A 242 -8.09 -3.54 -10.28
C GLY A 242 -7.11 -2.38 -10.13
N VAL A 243 -6.17 -2.17 -11.06
CA VAL A 243 -5.34 -0.95 -11.09
C VAL A 243 -6.20 0.25 -11.49
N VAL A 244 -6.04 1.37 -10.79
CA VAL A 244 -6.70 2.65 -11.05
C VAL A 244 -5.79 3.53 -11.91
N LEU A 245 -6.18 3.83 -13.14
CA LEU A 245 -5.45 4.79 -13.97
C LEU A 245 -5.70 6.23 -13.49
N THR A 246 -4.62 6.98 -13.26
CA THR A 246 -4.65 8.41 -12.88
C THR A 246 -4.11 9.27 -14.02
N PRO A 247 -4.51 10.55 -14.12
CA PRO A 247 -4.00 11.44 -15.16
C PRO A 247 -2.52 11.77 -14.99
N GLY A 248 -1.98 11.59 -13.78
CA GLY A 248 -0.56 11.74 -13.45
C GLY A 248 -0.35 11.58 -11.95
N ILE A 249 0.50 10.64 -11.54
CA ILE A 249 0.65 10.29 -10.11
C ILE A 249 1.23 11.43 -9.28
N VAL A 250 2.23 12.15 -9.79
CA VAL A 250 2.87 13.23 -9.04
C VAL A 250 1.89 14.36 -8.71
N ALA A 251 0.92 14.62 -9.59
CA ALA A 251 -0.17 15.56 -9.35
C ALA A 251 -1.30 14.95 -8.49
N THR A 252 -1.49 13.64 -8.54
CA THR A 252 -2.50 12.92 -7.73
C THR A 252 -2.10 12.83 -6.26
N ILE A 253 -0.80 12.76 -5.93
CA ILE A 253 -0.32 12.67 -4.55
C ILE A 253 -0.78 13.87 -3.70
N PRO A 254 -0.63 15.14 -4.12
CA PRO A 254 -1.17 16.29 -3.40
C PRO A 254 -2.68 16.20 -3.11
N GLU A 255 -3.49 15.71 -4.06
CA GLU A 255 -4.93 15.53 -3.86
C GLU A 255 -5.24 14.49 -2.77
N LEU A 256 -4.47 13.40 -2.75
CA LEU A 256 -4.57 12.40 -1.68
C LEU A 256 -4.11 12.98 -0.33
N GLN A 257 -3.01 13.73 -0.30
CA GLN A 257 -2.56 14.39 0.93
C GLN A 257 -3.63 15.37 1.45
N HIS A 258 -4.26 16.14 0.57
CA HIS A 258 -5.38 17.01 0.92
C HIS A 258 -6.58 16.23 1.49
N ALA A 259 -6.84 15.04 0.96
CA ALA A 259 -7.83 14.12 1.52
C ALA A 259 -7.41 13.44 2.83
N GLY A 260 -6.22 13.73 3.36
CA GLY A 260 -5.72 13.25 4.65
C GLY A 260 -4.87 11.98 4.58
N PHE A 261 -4.32 11.64 3.41
CA PHE A 261 -3.37 10.52 3.29
C PHE A 261 -1.99 10.92 3.81
N GLY A 262 -1.41 10.07 4.65
CA GLY A 262 0.00 10.17 5.03
C GLY A 262 0.89 9.79 3.84
N TYR A 263 1.87 10.63 3.52
CA TYR A 263 2.81 10.36 2.44
C TYR A 263 3.97 9.47 2.90
N VAL A 264 4.33 8.48 2.09
CA VAL A 264 5.46 7.56 2.30
C VAL A 264 6.24 7.41 1.00
N LYS A 265 7.57 7.33 1.07
CA LYS A 265 8.47 7.14 -0.08
C LYS A 265 9.49 6.04 0.26
#